data_AF-A0A962D3G8-F1
#
_entry.id   AF-A0A962D3G8-F1
#
_cell.length_a   1.000
_cell.length_b   1.000
_cell.length_c   1.000
_cell.angle_alpha   90.00
_cell.angle_beta   90.00
_cell.angle_gamma   90.00
#
_symmetry.space_group_name_H-M   'P 1'
#
loop_
_entity.id
_entity.type
_entity.pdbx_description
1 polymer ?
#
loop_
_entity_poly.entity_id
_entity_poly.type
_entity_poly.pdbx_seq_one_letter_code
_entity_poly.pdbx_strand_id
1 'polypeptide(L)'
;MSDILDQILARKRQEVAERRRRQSEPALLADAAAQSPPRGFRNALSAAIADGRPGVIAEFKRRSPSKGWIAEQADPATVASAYARAGAACLSVLTDIDHFGGADAHLQQARSACPLPVIRKDFNVDPYQIIEARALGADAVLLIVAALNQSQLLELQACATEQQLDVLVEVHDAAELERALDAGSTLIGINNR
;
A
#
# COMPACT_ATOMS: atom_id res chain seq x y z
N MET A 1 -11.69 -20.62 0.56
CA MET A 1 -10.99 -19.47 -0.04
C MET A 1 -9.70 -19.08 0.71
N SER A 2 -9.13 -19.94 1.59
CA SER A 2 -7.95 -19.58 2.39
C SER A 2 -6.59 -19.83 1.74
N ASP A 3 -6.49 -20.71 0.73
CA ASP A 3 -5.19 -21.23 0.28
C ASP A 3 -4.24 -20.16 -0.31
N ILE A 4 -4.75 -19.26 -1.17
CA ILE A 4 -3.89 -18.27 -1.84
C ILE A 4 -3.42 -17.16 -0.88
N LEU A 5 -4.31 -16.66 -0.01
CA LEU A 5 -3.92 -15.63 0.95
C LEU A 5 -2.89 -16.19 1.93
N ASP A 6 -3.11 -17.41 2.45
CA ASP A 6 -2.17 -18.06 3.35
C ASP A 6 -0.80 -18.27 2.70
N GLN A 7 -0.76 -18.68 1.43
CA GLN A 7 0.49 -18.79 0.65
C GLN A 7 1.21 -17.45 0.50
N ILE A 8 0.48 -16.38 0.16
CA ILE A 8 1.04 -15.03 0.06
C ILE A 8 1.63 -14.61 1.41
N LEU A 9 0.89 -14.76 2.51
CA LEU A 9 1.34 -14.35 3.84
C LEU A 9 2.54 -15.18 4.33
N ALA A 10 2.58 -16.47 4.00
CA ALA A 10 3.74 -17.32 4.30
C ALA A 10 4.99 -16.83 3.55
N ARG A 11 4.85 -16.52 2.26
CA ARG A 11 5.94 -15.95 1.46
C ARG A 11 6.40 -14.60 2.01
N LYS A 12 5.48 -13.70 2.39
CA LYS A 12 5.83 -12.38 2.93
C LYS A 12 6.66 -12.45 4.20
N ARG A 13 6.35 -13.39 5.11
CA ARG A 13 7.16 -13.60 6.32
C ARG A 13 8.60 -14.03 5.98
N GLN A 14 8.79 -14.83 4.94
CA GLN A 14 10.13 -15.19 4.45
C GLN A 14 10.83 -13.98 3.82
N GLU A 15 10.14 -13.20 3.00
CA GLU A 15 10.68 -11.98 2.39
C GLU A 15 11.15 -10.97 3.45
N VAL A 16 10.36 -10.76 4.51
CA VAL A 16 10.75 -9.88 5.63
C VAL A 16 12.03 -10.39 6.30
N ALA A 17 12.13 -11.69 6.56
CA ALA A 17 13.33 -12.28 7.15
C ALA A 17 14.56 -12.16 6.23
N GLU A 18 14.38 -12.30 4.91
CA GLU A 18 15.43 -12.12 3.90
C GLU A 18 15.89 -10.66 3.81
N ARG A 19 14.94 -9.71 3.76
CA ARG A 19 15.21 -8.28 3.66
C ARG A 19 15.89 -7.75 4.92
N ARG A 20 15.43 -8.15 6.12
CA ARG A 20 16.07 -7.81 7.41
C ARG A 20 17.53 -8.25 7.50
N ARG A 21 17.93 -9.34 6.83
CA ARG A 21 19.35 -9.77 6.77
C ARG A 21 20.19 -8.88 5.86
N ARG A 22 19.59 -8.24 4.86
CA ARG A 22 20.26 -7.36 3.90
C ARG A 22 20.33 -5.93 4.39
N GLN A 23 19.27 -5.47 5.06
CA GLN A 23 19.16 -4.12 5.58
C GLN A 23 18.53 -4.15 6.98
N SER A 24 19.29 -3.67 7.95
CA SER A 24 18.85 -3.58 9.34
C SER A 24 17.78 -2.51 9.51
N GLU A 25 16.95 -2.67 10.54
CA GLU A 25 15.89 -1.72 10.86
C GLU A 25 16.40 -0.31 11.16
N PRO A 26 17.52 -0.09 11.90
CA PRO A 26 18.06 1.25 12.08
C PRO A 26 18.50 1.92 10.77
N ALA A 27 19.06 1.16 9.83
CA ALA A 27 19.43 1.69 8.52
C ALA A 27 18.18 2.06 7.71
N LEU A 28 17.15 1.22 7.76
CA LEU A 28 15.87 1.47 7.09
C LEU A 28 15.13 2.69 7.65
N LEU A 29 15.18 2.89 8.98
CA LEU A 29 14.65 4.08 9.64
C LEU A 29 15.39 5.35 9.20
N ALA A 30 16.72 5.27 9.01
CA ALA A 30 17.50 6.39 8.49
C ALA A 30 17.07 6.75 7.04
N ASP A 31 16.87 5.75 6.19
CA ASP A 31 16.37 5.95 4.83
C ASP A 31 14.95 6.55 4.82
N ALA A 32 14.06 6.06 5.69
CA ALA A 32 12.71 6.57 5.88
C ALA A 32 12.71 8.05 6.32
N ALA A 33 13.59 8.41 7.25
CA ALA A 33 13.75 9.78 7.74
C ALA A 33 14.36 10.73 6.70
N ALA A 34 15.25 10.21 5.83
CA ALA A 34 15.84 10.99 4.74
C ALA A 34 14.88 11.22 3.56
N GLN A 35 13.74 10.53 3.53
CA GLN A 35 12.81 10.59 2.41
C GLN A 35 11.91 11.84 2.45
N SER A 36 11.62 12.40 1.27
CA SER A 36 10.73 13.56 1.08
C SER A 36 9.36 13.37 1.73
N PRO A 37 8.82 14.35 2.49
CA PRO A 37 7.60 14.17 3.29
C PRO A 37 6.42 13.51 2.56
N PRO A 38 5.58 12.73 3.25
CA PRO A 38 4.35 12.18 2.69
C PRO A 38 3.45 13.27 2.10
N ARG A 39 2.84 12.99 0.94
CA ARG A 39 1.99 13.93 0.18
C ARG A 39 0.56 14.06 0.71
N GLY A 40 0.18 13.27 1.73
CA GLY A 40 -1.16 13.27 2.32
C GLY A 40 -2.19 12.54 1.48
N PHE A 41 -2.19 11.21 1.52
CA PHE A 41 -3.06 10.34 0.72
C PHE A 41 -4.54 10.49 1.07
N ARG A 42 -4.88 10.46 2.37
CA ARG A 42 -6.25 10.64 2.85
C ARG A 42 -6.75 12.05 2.53
N ASN A 43 -5.90 13.06 2.69
CA ASN A 43 -6.26 14.45 2.43
C ASN A 43 -6.56 14.69 0.95
N ALA A 44 -5.81 14.08 0.03
CA ALA A 44 -6.08 14.19 -1.41
C ALA A 44 -7.43 13.59 -1.80
N LEU A 45 -7.83 12.47 -1.20
CA LEU A 45 -9.16 11.88 -1.39
C LEU A 45 -10.27 12.80 -0.88
N SER A 46 -10.13 13.30 0.35
CA SER A 46 -11.10 14.23 0.96
C SER A 46 -11.22 15.53 0.17
N ALA A 47 -10.12 16.08 -0.33
CA ALA A 47 -10.11 17.28 -1.15
C ALA A 47 -10.83 17.07 -2.49
N ALA A 48 -10.61 15.94 -3.17
CA ALA A 48 -11.33 15.64 -4.40
C ALA A 48 -12.86 15.59 -4.18
N ILE A 49 -13.30 14.95 -3.10
CA ILE A 49 -14.72 14.86 -2.73
C ILE A 49 -15.29 16.24 -2.37
N ALA A 50 -14.56 17.05 -1.61
CA ALA A 50 -14.96 18.41 -1.25
C ALA A 50 -15.12 19.32 -2.49
N ASP A 51 -14.31 19.09 -3.52
CA ASP A 51 -14.42 19.77 -4.82
C ASP A 51 -15.57 19.23 -5.71
N GLY A 52 -16.40 18.31 -5.21
CA GLY A 52 -17.48 17.69 -5.96
C GLY A 52 -17.01 16.69 -7.02
N ARG A 53 -15.78 16.18 -6.93
CA ARG A 53 -15.20 15.18 -7.83
C ARG A 53 -15.05 13.82 -7.14
N PRO A 54 -15.06 12.71 -7.87
CA PRO A 54 -14.75 11.40 -7.28
C PRO A 54 -13.31 11.33 -6.77
N GLY A 55 -13.11 10.82 -5.54
CA GLY A 55 -11.79 10.51 -4.99
C GLY A 55 -11.22 9.20 -5.53
N VAL A 56 -10.76 9.19 -6.77
CA VAL A 56 -10.27 7.96 -7.44
C VAL A 56 -8.85 7.62 -7.02
N ILE A 57 -8.64 6.42 -6.47
CA ILE A 57 -7.32 5.78 -6.34
C ILE A 57 -7.08 4.93 -7.59
N ALA A 58 -6.22 5.37 -8.49
CA ALA A 58 -5.92 4.64 -9.73
C ALA A 58 -4.79 3.63 -9.51
N GLU A 59 -5.02 2.35 -9.82
CA GLU A 59 -4.09 1.26 -9.53
C GLU A 59 -3.22 0.90 -10.74
N PHE A 60 -1.90 0.98 -10.58
CA PHE A 60 -0.94 0.38 -11.49
C PHE A 60 -0.74 -1.10 -11.13
N LYS A 61 -1.15 -1.99 -12.04
CA LYS A 61 -1.07 -3.45 -11.86
C LYS A 61 -0.77 -4.16 -13.18
N ARG A 62 0.35 -4.88 -13.25
CA ARG A 62 0.77 -5.62 -14.46
C ARG A 62 0.18 -7.02 -14.54
N ARG A 63 0.01 -7.71 -13.40
CA ARG A 63 -0.49 -9.08 -13.33
C ARG A 63 -1.49 -9.25 -12.18
N SER A 64 -2.36 -10.25 -12.25
CA SER A 64 -3.07 -10.76 -11.08
C SER A 64 -3.22 -12.28 -11.13
N PRO A 65 -3.32 -12.97 -9.97
CA PRO A 65 -3.51 -14.42 -9.93
C PRO A 65 -4.70 -14.91 -10.76
N SER A 66 -5.80 -14.16 -10.75
CA SER A 66 -7.04 -14.51 -11.43
C SER A 66 -7.06 -14.24 -12.94
N LYS A 67 -6.19 -13.38 -13.47
CA LYS A 67 -6.23 -12.94 -14.88
C LYS A 67 -4.92 -13.11 -15.63
N GLY A 68 -3.84 -13.53 -14.96
CA GLY A 68 -2.50 -13.53 -15.55
C GLY A 68 -2.03 -12.10 -15.83
N TRP A 69 -1.27 -11.92 -16.92
CA TRP A 69 -0.79 -10.61 -17.35
C TRP A 69 -1.94 -9.74 -17.86
N ILE A 70 -2.10 -8.58 -17.26
CA ILE A 70 -3.07 -7.54 -17.66
C ILE A 70 -2.40 -6.60 -18.66
N ALA A 71 -1.18 -6.17 -18.36
CA ALA A 71 -0.38 -5.29 -19.20
C ALA A 71 1.11 -5.53 -18.93
N GLU A 72 1.65 -6.58 -19.52
CA GLU A 72 3.03 -7.03 -19.24
C GLU A 72 4.06 -5.94 -19.53
N GLN A 73 3.91 -5.14 -20.58
CA GLN A 73 4.88 -4.10 -20.94
C GLN A 73 4.52 -2.69 -20.41
N ALA A 74 3.60 -2.59 -19.44
CA ALA A 74 3.21 -1.29 -18.91
C ALA A 74 4.35 -0.63 -18.12
N ASP A 75 4.67 0.61 -18.49
CA ASP A 75 5.66 1.46 -17.80
C ASP A 75 5.00 2.23 -16.63
N PRO A 76 5.50 2.09 -15.38
CA PRO A 76 4.89 2.72 -14.22
C PRO A 76 4.82 4.25 -14.32
N ALA A 77 5.87 4.90 -14.82
CA ALA A 77 5.93 6.35 -14.93
C ALA A 77 4.89 6.87 -15.94
N THR A 78 4.84 6.26 -17.12
CA THR A 78 3.89 6.61 -18.19
C THR A 78 2.45 6.46 -17.72
N VAL A 79 2.12 5.34 -17.06
CA VAL A 79 0.77 5.09 -16.55
C VAL A 79 0.42 6.05 -15.40
N ALA A 80 1.35 6.30 -14.46
CA ALA A 80 1.14 7.24 -13.36
C ALA A 80 0.87 8.67 -13.84
N SER A 81 1.64 9.18 -14.81
CA SER A 81 1.39 10.48 -15.41
C SER A 81 0.06 10.53 -16.17
N ALA A 82 -0.33 9.43 -16.83
CA ALA A 82 -1.61 9.35 -17.50
C ALA A 82 -2.80 9.40 -16.52
N TYR A 83 -2.73 8.66 -15.40
CA TYR A 83 -3.73 8.71 -14.34
C TYR A 83 -3.84 10.10 -13.70
N ALA A 84 -2.71 10.76 -13.45
CA ALA A 84 -2.70 12.13 -12.95
C ALA A 84 -3.39 13.11 -13.90
N ARG A 85 -3.09 13.04 -15.22
CA ARG A 85 -3.77 13.87 -16.23
C ARG A 85 -5.26 13.57 -16.35
N ALA A 86 -5.67 12.32 -16.10
CA ALA A 86 -7.07 11.90 -16.11
C ALA A 86 -7.84 12.31 -14.83
N GLY A 87 -7.17 12.94 -13.84
CA GLY A 87 -7.82 13.45 -12.64
C GLY A 87 -7.92 12.46 -11.47
N ALA A 88 -7.08 11.41 -11.45
CA ALA A 88 -6.96 10.56 -10.27
C ALA A 88 -6.54 11.39 -9.04
N ALA A 89 -7.09 11.08 -7.87
CA ALA A 89 -6.74 11.74 -6.61
C ALA A 89 -5.46 11.13 -6.00
N CYS A 90 -5.32 9.80 -6.12
CA CYS A 90 -4.17 9.06 -5.61
C CYS A 90 -3.79 7.93 -6.57
N LEU A 91 -2.61 7.35 -6.36
CA LEU A 91 -2.16 6.13 -7.03
C LEU A 91 -2.06 4.96 -6.05
N SER A 92 -2.37 3.76 -6.52
CA SER A 92 -2.05 2.49 -5.87
C SER A 92 -1.04 1.74 -6.72
N VAL A 93 0.07 1.28 -6.15
CA VAL A 93 1.10 0.56 -6.90
C VAL A 93 1.39 -0.78 -6.24
N LEU A 94 1.22 -1.86 -7.00
CA LEU A 94 1.54 -3.21 -6.55
C LEU A 94 3.06 -3.38 -6.46
N THR A 95 3.55 -3.77 -5.27
CA THR A 95 4.98 -4.08 -5.05
C THR A 95 5.26 -5.57 -4.88
N ASP A 96 4.22 -6.40 -4.71
CA ASP A 96 4.35 -7.85 -4.67
C ASP A 96 4.80 -8.41 -6.03
N ILE A 97 5.94 -9.11 -6.04
CA ILE A 97 6.57 -9.62 -7.25
C ILE A 97 5.87 -10.90 -7.71
N ASP A 98 5.77 -11.90 -6.83
CA ASP A 98 5.43 -13.28 -7.18
C ASP A 98 4.01 -13.41 -7.77
N HIS A 99 3.04 -12.68 -7.22
CA HIS A 99 1.62 -12.82 -7.57
C HIS A 99 1.12 -11.70 -8.49
N PHE A 100 1.70 -10.50 -8.39
CA PHE A 100 1.20 -9.31 -9.09
C PHE A 100 2.16 -8.71 -10.12
N GLY A 101 3.38 -9.26 -10.27
CA GLY A 101 4.38 -8.70 -11.18
C GLY A 101 4.76 -7.27 -10.81
N GLY A 102 4.66 -6.95 -9.52
CA GLY A 102 5.04 -5.69 -8.91
C GLY A 102 6.54 -5.59 -8.70
N ALA A 103 6.98 -4.43 -8.23
CA ALA A 103 8.34 -4.19 -7.79
C ALA A 103 8.38 -2.88 -7.00
N ASP A 104 9.26 -2.79 -6.01
CA ASP A 104 9.47 -1.55 -5.24
C ASP A 104 9.86 -0.37 -6.14
N ALA A 105 10.64 -0.63 -7.19
CA ALA A 105 11.01 0.37 -8.21
C ALA A 105 9.81 0.95 -8.96
N HIS A 106 8.73 0.18 -9.15
CA HIS A 106 7.52 0.69 -9.81
C HIS A 106 6.87 1.80 -8.97
N LEU A 107 6.87 1.67 -7.63
CA LEU A 107 6.33 2.69 -6.72
C LEU A 107 7.14 3.98 -6.84
N GLN A 108 8.47 3.88 -6.80
CA GLN A 108 9.37 5.02 -6.91
C GLN A 108 9.24 5.74 -8.26
N GLN A 109 9.16 4.98 -9.36
CA GLN A 109 8.96 5.51 -10.70
C GLN A 109 7.61 6.21 -10.83
N ALA A 110 6.52 5.58 -10.39
CA ALA A 110 5.18 6.15 -10.42
C ALA A 110 5.09 7.45 -9.59
N ARG A 111 5.64 7.44 -8.37
CA ARG A 111 5.65 8.61 -7.49
C ARG A 111 6.47 9.77 -8.05
N SER A 112 7.57 9.47 -8.73
CA SER A 112 8.44 10.50 -9.34
C SER A 112 7.82 11.12 -10.60
N ALA A 113 6.93 10.40 -11.29
CA ALA A 113 6.36 10.81 -12.56
C ALA A 113 5.14 11.75 -12.44
N CYS A 114 4.60 11.97 -11.25
CA CYS A 114 3.45 12.84 -11.02
C CYS A 114 3.36 13.34 -9.55
N PRO A 115 2.52 14.34 -9.24
CA PRO A 115 2.43 14.90 -7.89
C PRO A 115 1.47 14.12 -6.96
N LEU A 116 0.79 13.08 -7.43
CA LEU A 116 -0.22 12.37 -6.64
C LEU A 116 0.40 11.62 -5.45
N PRO A 117 -0.29 11.51 -4.30
CA PRO A 117 0.08 10.58 -3.26
C PRO A 117 -0.02 9.12 -3.74
N VAL A 118 0.87 8.26 -3.25
CA VAL A 118 0.97 6.85 -3.66
C VAL A 118 0.86 5.91 -2.46
N ILE A 119 -0.10 4.98 -2.51
CA ILE A 119 -0.19 3.87 -1.57
C ILE A 119 0.68 2.69 -2.06
N ARG A 120 1.49 2.13 -1.17
CA ARG A 120 2.13 0.83 -1.39
C ARG A 120 1.09 -0.26 -1.25
N LYS A 121 0.70 -0.88 -2.36
CA LYS A 121 -0.24 -2.00 -2.39
C LYS A 121 0.54 -3.31 -2.26
N ASP A 122 0.64 -3.80 -1.04
CA ASP A 122 1.30 -5.05 -0.69
C ASP A 122 0.63 -5.67 0.54
N PHE A 123 1.08 -6.87 0.93
CA PHE A 123 0.61 -7.61 2.09
C PHE A 123 1.54 -7.34 3.27
N ASN A 124 1.20 -6.31 4.05
CA ASN A 124 1.95 -5.93 5.26
C ASN A 124 1.60 -6.88 6.41
N VAL A 125 2.60 -7.60 6.93
CA VAL A 125 2.48 -8.53 8.07
C VAL A 125 3.43 -8.19 9.21
N ASP A 126 4.29 -7.20 9.03
CA ASP A 126 5.38 -6.86 9.95
C ASP A 126 5.74 -5.35 9.86
N PRO A 127 6.07 -4.67 10.99
CA PRO A 127 6.43 -3.24 11.01
C PRO A 127 7.58 -2.86 10.06
N TYR A 128 8.51 -3.79 9.81
CA TYR A 128 9.60 -3.59 8.85
C TYR A 128 9.09 -3.17 7.47
N GLN A 129 7.98 -3.76 7.01
CA GLN A 129 7.41 -3.42 5.70
C GLN A 129 6.79 -2.02 5.67
N ILE A 130 6.34 -1.52 6.83
CA ILE A 130 5.78 -0.18 6.99
C ILE A 130 6.90 0.86 6.90
N ILE A 131 8.00 0.65 7.64
CA ILE A 131 9.21 1.49 7.57
C ILE A 131 9.79 1.45 6.15
N GLU A 132 9.80 0.27 5.52
CA GLU A 132 10.25 0.12 4.14
C GLU A 132 9.38 0.89 3.15
N ALA A 133 8.05 0.84 3.31
CA ALA A 133 7.14 1.63 2.47
C ALA A 133 7.50 3.12 2.57
N ARG A 134 7.81 3.60 3.77
CA ARG A 134 8.23 4.99 4.00
C ARG A 134 9.57 5.31 3.33
N ALA A 135 10.57 4.44 3.47
CA ALA A 135 11.88 4.58 2.82
C ALA A 135 11.78 4.62 1.28
N LEU A 136 10.87 3.83 0.71
CA LEU A 136 10.56 3.82 -0.73
C LEU A 136 9.80 5.08 -1.19
N GLY A 137 9.31 5.90 -0.25
CA GLY A 137 8.59 7.13 -0.52
C GLY A 137 7.07 6.96 -0.58
N ALA A 138 6.49 5.84 -0.15
CA ALA A 138 5.04 5.72 -0.06
C ALA A 138 4.46 6.83 0.83
N ASP A 139 3.22 7.20 0.50
CA ASP A 139 2.43 8.18 1.26
C ASP A 139 1.33 7.48 2.08
N ALA A 140 1.06 6.21 1.77
CA ALA A 140 0.15 5.34 2.50
C ALA A 140 0.52 3.86 2.37
N VAL A 141 -0.07 3.03 3.24
CA VAL A 141 0.04 1.56 3.23
C VAL A 141 -1.33 0.89 3.33
N LEU A 142 -1.41 -0.34 2.82
CA LEU A 142 -2.58 -1.22 2.95
C LEU A 142 -2.43 -2.15 4.15
N LEU A 143 -3.44 -2.22 5.02
CA LEU A 143 -3.59 -3.28 6.01
C LEU A 143 -4.87 -4.07 5.70
N ILE A 144 -4.78 -5.39 5.67
CA ILE A 144 -5.91 -6.27 5.33
C ILE A 144 -6.36 -6.98 6.60
N VAL A 145 -7.61 -6.76 7.03
CA VAL A 145 -8.11 -7.30 8.31
C VAL A 145 -8.15 -8.83 8.32
N ALA A 146 -8.42 -9.45 7.16
CA ALA A 146 -8.34 -10.90 6.96
C ALA A 146 -6.94 -11.49 7.19
N ALA A 147 -5.88 -10.68 7.00
CA ALA A 147 -4.49 -11.13 7.08
C ALA A 147 -3.85 -10.92 8.46
N LEU A 148 -4.52 -10.19 9.36
CA LEU A 148 -3.96 -9.70 10.60
C LEU A 148 -4.89 -10.05 11.76
N ASN A 149 -4.34 -10.46 12.90
CA ASN A 149 -5.11 -10.45 14.14
C ASN A 149 -5.23 -9.00 14.69
N GLN A 150 -6.01 -8.82 15.75
CA GLN A 150 -6.27 -7.47 16.29
C GLN A 150 -5.01 -6.76 16.80
N SER A 151 -4.11 -7.47 17.48
CA SER A 151 -2.88 -6.86 18.02
C SER A 151 -1.93 -6.45 16.90
N GLN A 152 -1.82 -7.26 15.84
CA GLN A 152 -1.03 -6.92 14.66
C GLN A 152 -1.61 -5.72 13.91
N LEU A 153 -2.93 -5.62 13.76
CA LEU A 153 -3.57 -4.46 13.13
C LEU A 153 -3.22 -3.17 13.89
N LEU A 154 -3.34 -3.19 15.22
CA LEU A 154 -2.99 -2.05 16.08
C LEU A 154 -1.50 -1.69 15.98
N GLU A 155 -0.61 -2.68 16.03
CA GLU A 155 0.83 -2.50 15.93
C GLU A 155 1.25 -1.86 14.60
N LEU A 156 0.73 -2.38 13.48
CA LEU A 156 1.07 -1.87 12.15
C LEU A 156 0.50 -0.46 11.91
N GLN A 157 -0.69 -0.15 12.44
CA GLN A 157 -1.23 1.22 12.41
C GLN A 157 -0.40 2.19 13.25
N ALA A 158 0.05 1.77 14.43
CA ALA A 158 0.91 2.59 15.29
C ALA A 158 2.23 2.89 14.57
N CYS A 159 2.87 1.87 13.99
CA CYS A 159 4.08 2.04 13.20
C CYS A 159 3.85 2.98 12.00
N ALA A 160 2.75 2.81 11.26
CA ALA A 160 2.44 3.69 10.13
C ALA A 160 2.26 5.15 10.57
N THR A 161 1.62 5.37 11.73
CA THR A 161 1.46 6.70 12.33
C THR A 161 2.81 7.32 12.69
N GLU A 162 3.72 6.56 13.31
CA GLU A 162 5.08 7.02 13.61
C GLU A 162 5.87 7.39 12.34
N GLN A 163 5.65 6.63 11.26
CA GLN A 163 6.22 6.89 9.94
C GLN A 163 5.43 7.94 9.14
N GLN A 164 4.41 8.58 9.70
CA GLN A 164 3.56 9.60 9.04
C GLN A 164 2.85 9.10 7.77
N LEU A 165 2.65 7.79 7.65
CA LEU A 165 1.92 7.15 6.55
C LEU A 165 0.43 7.13 6.86
N ASP A 166 -0.39 7.47 5.87
CA ASP A 166 -1.82 7.16 5.94
C ASP A 166 -2.04 5.63 5.83
N VAL A 167 -3.12 5.13 6.42
CA VAL A 167 -3.44 3.70 6.41
C VAL A 167 -4.79 3.48 5.76
N LEU A 168 -4.82 2.71 4.66
CA LEU A 168 -6.04 2.15 4.10
C LEU A 168 -6.27 0.75 4.70
N VAL A 169 -7.33 0.59 5.49
CA VAL A 169 -7.70 -0.69 6.10
C VAL A 169 -8.76 -1.38 5.24
N GLU A 170 -8.41 -2.53 4.67
CA GLU A 170 -9.29 -3.32 3.80
C GLU A 170 -10.10 -4.35 4.60
N VAL A 171 -11.41 -4.37 4.36
CA VAL A 171 -12.39 -5.27 4.99
C VAL A 171 -13.29 -5.92 3.93
N HIS A 172 -13.78 -7.12 4.23
CA HIS A 172 -14.64 -7.92 3.35
C HIS A 172 -16.04 -8.14 3.92
N ASP A 173 -16.20 -8.10 5.25
CA ASP A 173 -17.48 -8.33 5.91
C ASP A 173 -17.68 -7.42 7.13
N ALA A 174 -18.84 -7.55 7.77
CA ALA A 174 -19.22 -6.75 8.93
C ALA A 174 -18.32 -6.99 10.15
N ALA A 175 -17.85 -8.23 10.36
CA ALA A 175 -16.98 -8.56 11.49
C ALA A 175 -15.58 -7.94 11.31
N GLU A 176 -15.06 -7.94 10.08
CA GLU A 176 -13.82 -7.24 9.75
C GLU A 176 -13.97 -5.73 9.89
N LEU A 177 -15.12 -5.17 9.51
CA LEU A 177 -15.44 -3.76 9.70
C LEU A 177 -15.46 -3.36 11.18
N GLU A 178 -16.13 -4.14 12.04
CA GLU A 178 -16.14 -3.91 13.49
C GLU A 178 -14.71 -3.87 14.05
N ARG A 179 -13.88 -4.85 13.68
CA ARG A 179 -12.46 -4.89 14.08
C ARG A 179 -11.65 -3.69 13.61
N ALA A 180 -11.90 -3.21 12.39
CA ALA A 180 -11.25 -2.02 11.85
C ALA A 180 -11.67 -0.74 12.62
N LEU A 181 -12.95 -0.63 12.96
CA LEU A 181 -13.48 0.48 13.77
C LEU A 181 -12.92 0.46 15.20
N ASP A 182 -12.86 -0.71 15.82
CA ASP A 182 -12.25 -0.91 17.15
C ASP A 182 -10.75 -0.56 17.15
N ALA A 183 -10.07 -0.73 16.02
CA ALA A 183 -8.69 -0.29 15.84
C ALA A 183 -8.56 1.23 15.59
N GLY A 184 -9.65 1.98 15.51
CA GLY A 184 -9.65 3.42 15.24
C GLY A 184 -9.34 3.79 13.79
N SER A 185 -9.56 2.87 12.84
CA SER A 185 -9.29 3.10 11.41
C SER A 185 -10.14 4.23 10.85
N THR A 186 -9.54 5.18 10.11
CA THR A 186 -10.25 6.34 9.55
C THR A 186 -10.42 6.32 8.03
N LEU A 187 -9.67 5.46 7.34
CA LEU A 187 -9.80 5.24 5.90
C LEU A 187 -9.99 3.73 5.69
N ILE A 188 -11.25 3.33 5.49
CA ILE A 188 -11.66 1.93 5.38
C ILE A 188 -12.07 1.64 3.94
N GLY A 189 -11.44 0.64 3.33
CA GLY A 189 -11.76 0.14 2.00
C GLY A 189 -12.60 -1.13 2.07
N ILE A 190 -13.78 -1.11 1.45
CA ILE A 190 -14.63 -2.31 1.33
C ILE A 190 -14.27 -3.04 0.04
N ASN A 191 -13.72 -4.24 0.16
CA ASN A 191 -13.37 -5.07 -0.99
C ASN A 191 -14.56 -5.96 -1.39
N ASN A 192 -15.15 -5.66 -2.55
CA ASN A 192 -16.35 -6.35 -3.06
C ASN A 192 -16.05 -7.66 -3.83
N ARG A 193 -14.80 -8.15 -3.81
CA ARG A 193 -14.42 -9.39 -4.50
C ARG A 193 -14.79 -10.64 -3.71
#